data_AF-A0ABD0AM75-F1
#
_entry.id   AF-A0ABD0AM75-F1
#
_cell.length_a   1.000
_cell.length_b   1.000
_cell.length_c   1.000
_cell.angle_alpha   90.00
_cell.angle_beta   90.00
_cell.angle_gamma   90.00
#
_symmetry.space_group_name_H-M   'P 1'
#
loop_
_entity.id
_entity.type
_entity.pdbx_description
1 polymer ?
#
loop_
_entity_poly.entity_id
_entity_poly.type
_entity_poly.pdbx_seq_one_letter_code
_entity_poly.pdbx_strand_id
1 'polypeptide(L)'
;MNFLLFSVLMSVYKKEEPAFLDQALESIEDQTVKPNQIVAVVDGPIGSELDAVLKEHQNQNTDIYTIVRSPKNQGLGLALRMGRSIVGTIGLLEWIRMMFLCQIDLNYN
;
A
#
# COMPACT_ATOMS: atom_id res chain seq x y z
N MET A 1 -13.37 -9.34 -20.97
CA MET A 1 -11.93 -9.06 -20.76
C MET A 1 -11.51 -9.77 -19.50
N ASN A 2 -10.62 -10.77 -19.58
CA ASN A 2 -9.98 -11.34 -18.40
C ASN A 2 -8.88 -10.37 -17.98
N PHE A 3 -9.18 -9.51 -17.01
CA PHE A 3 -8.12 -8.77 -16.34
C PHE A 3 -7.32 -9.77 -15.50
N LEU A 4 -6.00 -9.74 -15.64
CA LEU A 4 -5.11 -10.55 -14.83
C LEU A 4 -5.35 -10.20 -13.36
N LEU A 5 -5.49 -11.22 -12.51
CA LEU A 5 -5.64 -10.97 -11.08
C LEU A 5 -4.31 -10.45 -10.54
N PHE A 6 -4.30 -9.25 -9.98
CA PHE A 6 -3.09 -8.66 -9.41
C PHE A 6 -3.37 -8.03 -8.05
N SER A 7 -2.31 -7.94 -7.26
CA SER A 7 -2.36 -7.37 -5.91
C SER A 7 -1.38 -6.22 -5.83
N VAL A 8 -1.78 -5.15 -5.14
CA VAL A 8 -0.94 -4.02 -4.80
C VAL A 8 -0.38 -4.24 -3.40
N LEU A 9 0.93 -4.05 -3.24
CA LEU A 9 1.60 -4.13 -1.94
C LEU A 9 2.25 -2.78 -1.65
N MET A 10 1.90 -2.18 -0.52
CA MET A 10 2.46 -0.92 -0.04
C MET A 10 2.90 -1.03 1.42
N SER A 11 3.84 -0.17 1.82
CA SER A 11 4.30 -0.06 3.19
C SER A 11 3.96 1.32 3.76
N VAL A 12 3.43 1.37 4.98
CA VAL A 12 3.11 2.61 5.70
C VAL A 12 3.97 2.67 6.96
N TYR A 13 4.61 3.81 7.19
CA TYR A 13 5.43 4.02 8.38
C TYR A 13 5.25 5.43 8.90
N LYS A 14 5.74 5.69 10.12
CA LYS A 14 5.45 6.91 10.90
C LYS A 14 5.72 8.25 10.20
N LYS A 15 6.58 8.32 9.19
CA LYS A 15 6.96 9.59 8.54
C LYS A 15 6.10 9.96 7.33
N GLU A 16 5.13 9.12 6.96
CA GLU A 16 4.19 9.43 5.89
C GLU A 16 3.20 10.50 6.35
N GLU A 17 2.81 11.37 5.42
CA GLU A 17 1.76 12.36 5.65
C GLU A 17 0.38 11.74 5.34
N PRO A 18 -0.63 11.88 6.23
CA PRO A 18 -1.94 11.27 6.04
C PRO A 18 -2.61 11.64 4.70
N ALA A 19 -2.48 12.90 4.28
CA ALA A 19 -3.07 13.36 3.01
C ALA A 19 -2.44 12.69 1.78
N PHE A 20 -1.15 12.36 1.83
CA PHE A 20 -0.50 11.66 0.71
C PHE A 20 -0.86 10.18 0.69
N LEU A 21 -1.03 9.57 1.87
CA LEU A 21 -1.51 8.19 1.97
C LEU A 21 -2.94 8.05 1.41
N ASP A 22 -3.82 8.97 1.79
CA ASP A 22 -5.20 9.06 1.32
C ASP A 22 -5.26 9.16 -0.21
N GLN A 23 -4.56 10.17 -0.78
CA GLN A 23 -4.49 10.37 -2.22
C GLN A 23 -3.89 9.17 -2.97
N ALA A 24 -2.89 8.49 -2.38
CA ALA A 24 -2.30 7.30 -2.97
C ALA A 24 -3.29 6.12 -3.01
N LEU A 25 -4.08 5.93 -1.95
CA LEU A 25 -5.10 4.88 -1.87
C LEU A 25 -6.26 5.18 -2.82
N GLU A 26 -6.77 6.41 -2.85
CA GLU A 26 -7.79 6.84 -3.83
C GLU A 26 -7.31 6.59 -5.26
N SER A 27 -6.06 6.94 -5.56
CA SER A 27 -5.45 6.72 -6.88
C SER A 27 -5.35 5.24 -7.26
N ILE A 28 -5.21 4.32 -6.29
CA ILE A 28 -5.20 2.87 -6.54
C ILE A 28 -6.64 2.36 -6.76
N GLU A 29 -7.61 2.91 -6.03
CA GLU A 29 -9.03 2.51 -6.07
C GLU A 29 -9.74 2.98 -7.34
N ASP A 30 -9.36 4.15 -7.87
CA ASP A 30 -9.97 4.79 -9.04
C ASP A 30 -9.33 4.40 -10.39
N GLN A 31 -8.40 3.44 -10.41
CA GLN A 31 -7.79 3.01 -11.66
C GLN A 31 -8.77 2.23 -12.56
N THR A 32 -8.57 2.37 -13.87
CA THR A 32 -9.35 1.66 -14.91
C THR A 32 -9.33 0.14 -14.72
N VAL A 33 -8.25 -0.40 -14.15
CA VAL A 33 -8.14 -1.81 -13.77
C VAL A 33 -8.01 -1.88 -12.26
N LYS A 34 -9.04 -2.44 -11.59
CA LYS A 34 -9.06 -2.55 -10.13
C LYS A 34 -8.21 -3.72 -9.64
N PRO A 35 -7.42 -3.52 -8.57
CA PRO A 35 -6.68 -4.62 -7.96
C PRO A 35 -7.64 -5.59 -7.26
N ASN A 36 -7.26 -6.86 -7.17
CA ASN A 36 -8.02 -7.86 -6.42
C ASN A 36 -7.68 -7.86 -4.94
N GLN A 37 -6.53 -7.29 -4.59
CA GLN A 37 -6.05 -7.21 -3.24
C GLN A 37 -5.12 -6.01 -3.07
N ILE A 38 -5.30 -5.28 -1.99
CA ILE A 38 -4.42 -4.20 -1.53
C ILE A 38 -3.85 -4.65 -0.19
N VAL A 39 -2.54 -4.88 -0.15
CA VAL A 39 -1.81 -5.27 1.06
C VAL A 39 -1.07 -4.06 1.59
N ALA A 40 -1.52 -3.53 2.73
CA ALA A 40 -0.87 -2.42 3.42
C ALA A 40 -0.07 -2.94 4.62
N VAL A 41 1.26 -2.82 4.56
CA VAL A 41 2.16 -3.26 5.63
C VAL A 41 2.57 -2.07 6.49
N VAL A 42 2.07 -2.02 7.72
CA VAL A 42 2.41 -1.01 8.71
C VAL A 42 3.72 -1.40 9.41
N ASP A 43 4.80 -0.66 9.16
CA ASP A 43 6.14 -0.94 9.71
C ASP A 43 6.42 -0.14 11.00
N GLY A 44 5.96 -0.69 12.12
CA GLY A 44 6.09 -0.08 13.45
C GLY A 44 4.87 0.78 13.84
N PRO A 45 4.93 1.47 14.99
CA PRO A 45 3.83 2.32 15.45
C PRO A 45 3.65 3.54 14.53
N ILE A 46 2.44 3.71 14.02
CA ILE A 46 1.99 4.88 13.24
C ILE A 46 1.11 5.80 14.08
N GLY A 47 0.98 7.06 13.65
CA GLY A 47 0.07 8.01 14.28
C GLY A 47 -1.41 7.64 14.08
N SER A 48 -2.29 8.16 14.93
CA SER A 48 -3.74 7.92 14.86
C SER A 48 -4.37 8.41 13.55
N GLU A 49 -3.80 9.44 12.93
CA GLU A 49 -4.29 10.00 11.66
C GLU A 49 -4.04 9.03 10.49
N LEU A 50 -2.81 8.53 10.36
CA LEU A 50 -2.48 7.49 9.37
C LEU A 50 -3.31 6.21 9.58
N ASP A 51 -3.55 5.86 10.84
CA ASP A 51 -4.39 4.72 11.19
C ASP A 51 -5.86 4.94 10.81
N ALA A 52 -6.36 6.17 10.93
CA ALA A 52 -7.71 6.54 10.55
C ALA A 52 -7.90 6.44 9.04
N VAL A 53 -6.97 6.99 8.24
CA VAL A 53 -6.99 6.89 6.76
C VAL A 53 -7.03 5.42 6.33
N LEU A 54 -6.13 4.59 6.86
CA LEU A 54 -6.11 3.16 6.52
C LEU A 54 -7.42 2.44 6.85
N LYS A 55 -8.04 2.77 8.00
CA LYS A 55 -9.32 2.19 8.40
C LYS A 55 -10.47 2.69 7.55
N GLU A 56 -10.45 3.95 7.13
CA GLU A 56 -11.48 4.53 6.29
C GLU A 56 -11.56 3.80 4.95
N HIS A 57 -10.44 3.69 4.23
CA HIS A 57 -10.39 2.93 2.98
C HIS A 57 -10.69 1.44 3.17
N GLN A 58 -10.18 0.83 4.26
CA GLN A 58 -10.51 -0.58 4.57
C GLN A 58 -12.02 -0.79 4.80
N ASN A 59 -12.70 0.16 5.45
CA ASN A 59 -14.15 0.07 5.69
C ASN A 59 -14.96 0.30 4.41
N GLN A 60 -14.47 1.14 3.50
CA GLN A 60 -15.10 1.37 2.20
C GLN A 60 -14.97 0.14 1.29
N ASN A 61 -13.82 -0.55 1.33
CA ASN A 61 -13.46 -1.63 0.41
C ASN A 61 -12.99 -2.91 1.13
N THR A 62 -13.79 -3.40 2.09
CA THR A 62 -13.37 -4.47 3.03
C THR A 62 -12.91 -5.77 2.35
N ASP A 63 -13.42 -6.08 1.15
CA ASP A 63 -13.13 -7.33 0.46
C ASP A 63 -11.74 -7.41 -0.16
N ILE A 64 -11.09 -6.26 -0.44
CA ILE A 64 -9.78 -6.21 -1.12
C ILE A 64 -8.64 -5.82 -0.18
N TYR A 65 -8.91 -5.23 0.99
CA TYR A 65 -7.87 -4.73 1.89
C TYR A 65 -7.33 -5.80 2.84
N THR A 66 -6.01 -5.90 2.92
CA THR A 66 -5.28 -6.71 3.90
C THR A 66 -4.26 -5.84 4.62
N ILE A 67 -4.53 -5.46 5.86
CA ILE A 67 -3.60 -4.65 6.68
C ILE A 67 -2.75 -5.57 7.55
N VAL A 68 -1.43 -5.52 7.35
CA VAL A 68 -0.44 -6.30 8.10
C VAL A 68 0.33 -5.34 9.00
N ARG A 69 0.35 -5.59 10.32
CA ARG A 69 1.04 -4.70 11.27
C ARG A 69 2.27 -5.37 11.86
N SER A 70 3.42 -4.73 11.71
CA SER A 70 4.65 -5.13 12.38
C SER A 70 4.81 -4.33 13.69
N PRO A 71 4.98 -4.98 14.85
CA PRO A 71 5.13 -4.30 16.14
C PRO A 71 6.48 -3.59 16.32
N LYS A 72 7.47 -3.88 15.46
CA LYS A 72 8.79 -3.23 15.46
C LYS A 72 9.13 -2.78 14.06
N ASN A 73 9.76 -1.61 13.93
CA ASN A 73 10.30 -1.15 12.66
C ASN A 73 11.45 -2.08 12.25
N GLN A 74 11.20 -2.95 11.27
CA GLN A 74 12.18 -3.95 10.82
C GLN A 74 12.88 -3.54 9.51
N GLY A 75 12.54 -2.34 9.01
CA GLY A 75 13.04 -1.81 7.76
C GLY A 75 12.25 -2.31 6.56
N LEU A 76 12.22 -1.48 5.51
CA LEU A 76 11.43 -1.68 4.29
C LEU A 76 11.58 -3.10 3.71
N GLY A 77 12.80 -3.62 3.62
CA GLY A 77 13.06 -4.95 3.05
C GLY A 77 12.34 -6.11 3.76
N LEU A 78 12.09 -6.01 5.07
CA LEU A 78 11.39 -7.06 5.83
C LEU A 78 9.87 -6.92 5.76
N ALA A 79 9.36 -5.68 5.77
CA ALA A 79 7.96 -5.38 5.51
C ALA A 79 7.53 -5.93 4.14
N LEU A 80 8.37 -5.75 3.12
CA LEU A 80 8.13 -6.27 1.78
C LEU A 80 8.21 -7.79 1.67
N ARG A 81 9.12 -8.43 2.42
CA ARG A 81 9.17 -9.89 2.51
C ARG A 81 7.89 -10.47 3.10
N MET A 82 7.34 -9.84 4.14
CA MET A 82 6.05 -10.24 4.72
C MET A 82 4.91 -10.08 3.71
N GLY A 83 4.87 -8.94 3.01
CA GLY A 83 3.89 -8.70 1.95
C GLY A 83 3.98 -9.70 0.79
N ARG A 84 5.19 -10.09 0.39
CA ARG A 84 5.43 -11.06 -0.68
C ARG A 84 4.99 -12.49 -0.33
N SER A 85 4.92 -12.85 0.95
CA SER A 85 4.32 -14.13 1.36
C SER A 85 2.79 -14.13 1.24
N ILE A 86 2.18 -12.94 1.21
CA ILE A 86 0.72 -12.77 1.13
C ILE A 86 0.27 -12.59 -0.32
N VAL A 87 1.03 -11.84 -1.11
CA VAL A 87 0.77 -11.63 -2.53
C VAL A 87 1.34 -12.80 -3.33
N GLY A 88 0.46 -13.63 -3.91
CA GLY A 88 0.85 -14.66 -4.88
C GLY A 88 1.65 -14.06 -6.04
N THR A 89 2.56 -14.84 -6.62
CA THR A 89 3.69 -14.54 -7.54
C THR A 89 3.48 -13.54 -8.71
N ILE A 90 2.31 -12.97 -8.91
CA ILE A 90 1.97 -12.07 -10.03
C ILE A 90 2.09 -10.56 -9.71
N GLY A 91 2.19 -10.13 -8.44
CA GLY A 91 2.26 -8.70 -8.08
C GLY A 91 3.62 -8.00 -8.21
N LEU A 92 4.68 -8.70 -8.66
CA LEU A 92 6.06 -8.17 -8.63
C LEU A 92 6.40 -7.20 -9.78
N LEU A 93 5.61 -7.18 -10.86
CA LEU A 93 5.92 -6.40 -12.07
C LEU A 93 5.36 -4.96 -12.07
N GLU A 94 4.37 -4.65 -11.24
CA GLU A 94 3.88 -3.26 -11.07
C GLU A 94 4.58 -2.51 -9.93
N TRP A 95 5.34 -3.24 -9.11
CA TRP A 95 6.04 -2.75 -7.93
C TRP A 95 7.10 -1.67 -8.25
N ILE A 96 7.79 -1.80 -9.38
CA ILE A 96 8.81 -0.83 -9.82
C ILE A 96 8.16 0.47 -10.33
N ARG A 97 6.92 0.43 -10.81
CA ARG A 97 6.24 1.60 -11.38
C ARG A 97 5.70 2.56 -10.32
N MET A 98 5.24 2.03 -9.18
CA MET A 98 4.70 2.85 -8.08
C MET A 98 5.80 3.43 -7.18
N MET A 99 6.91 2.73 -6.99
CA MET A 99 8.09 3.29 -6.29
C MET A 99 8.66 4.52 -7.01
N PHE A 100 8.57 4.55 -8.35
CA PHE A 100 9.08 5.67 -9.15
C PHE A 100 8.16 6.89 -9.12
N LEU A 101 6.85 6.72 -8.97
CA LEU A 101 5.92 7.85 -8.88
C LEU A 101 6.03 8.58 -7.53
N CYS A 102 6.15 7.84 -6.42
CA CYS A 102 6.30 8.44 -5.10
C CYS A 102 7.66 9.14 -4.88
N GLN A 103 8.70 8.79 -5.64
CA GLN A 103 10.02 9.45 -5.59
C GLN A 103 10.18 10.61 -6.57
N ILE A 104 9.34 10.70 -7.61
CA ILE A 104 9.36 11.83 -8.56
C ILE A 104 8.67 13.06 -7.94
N ASP A 105 7.62 12.90 -7.14
CA ASP A 105 6.95 14.03 -6.48
C ASP A 105 7.77 14.65 -5.32
N LEU A 106 8.81 13.96 -4.83
CA LEU A 106 9.75 14.50 -3.84
C LEU A 106 10.93 15.27 -4.45
N ASN A 107 11.00 15.43 -5.78
CA ASN A 107 12.08 16.14 -6.48
C ASN A 107 11.61 17.24 -7.44
N TYR A 108 10.39 17.77 -7.27
CA TYR A 108 10.00 19.07 -7.83
C TYR A 108 9.82 20.11 -6.72
N ASN A 109 10.97 20.54 -6.18
CA ASN A 109 11.19 21.93 -5.77
C ASN A 109 12.69 22.24 -5.81
#